data_AF-A0A940TKI5-F1
#
_entry.id   AF-A0A940TKI5-F1
#
_cell.length_a   1.000
_cell.length_b   1.000
_cell.length_c   1.000
_cell.angle_alpha   90.00
_cell.angle_beta   90.00
_cell.angle_gamma   90.00
#
_symmetry.space_group_name_H-M   'P 1'
#
loop_
_entity.id
_entity.type
_entity.pdbx_description
1 polymer ?
#
loop_
_entity_poly.entity_id
_entity_poly.type
_entity_poly.pdbx_seq_one_letter_code
_entity_poly.pdbx_strand_id
1 'polypeptide(L)'
;MLLTQYLDHADSRLAEPHRRLMAAVLKAVVDDCRDSVERRAALAGDVTAPRLLDEAFDYVASTDRVWPFSFENLCDALGMDAECLRRELRSEESL
;
A
#
# COMPACT_ATOMS: atom_id res chain seq x y z
N MET A 1 -26.01 24.03 17.76
CA MET A 1 -25.03 22.99 17.37
C MET A 1 -25.26 22.55 15.92
N LEU A 2 -25.21 23.46 14.95
CA LEU A 2 -25.39 23.15 13.51
C LEU A 2 -24.05 23.11 12.76
N LEU A 3 -23.06 23.90 13.21
CA LEU A 3 -21.75 23.99 12.59
C LEU A 3 -20.97 22.67 12.66
N THR A 4 -21.00 21.98 13.80
CA THR A 4 -20.31 20.69 13.99
C THR A 4 -20.87 19.62 13.06
N GLN A 5 -22.19 19.51 12.96
CA GLN A 5 -22.85 18.56 12.05
C GLN A 5 -22.55 18.85 10.57
N TYR A 6 -22.49 20.14 10.21
CA TYR A 6 -22.11 20.55 8.85
C TYR A 6 -20.67 20.19 8.50
N LEU A 7 -19.74 20.39 9.45
CA LEU A 7 -18.33 20.00 9.31
C LEU A 7 -18.19 18.48 9.22
N ASP A 8 -18.86 17.71 10.09
CA ASP A 8 -18.85 16.24 10.06
C ASP A 8 -19.33 15.68 8.70
N HIS A 9 -20.41 16.27 8.15
CA HIS A 9 -20.92 15.87 6.83
C HIS A 9 -19.97 16.26 5.70
N ALA A 10 -19.34 17.43 5.74
CA ALA A 10 -18.33 17.82 4.76
C ALA A 10 -17.11 16.89 4.82
N ASP A 11 -16.64 16.55 6.02
CA ASP A 11 -15.54 15.62 6.25
C ASP A 11 -15.89 14.22 5.73
N SER A 12 -17.12 13.72 5.94
CA SER A 12 -17.54 12.43 5.38
C SER A 12 -17.58 12.41 3.84
N ARG A 13 -17.98 13.53 3.22
CA ARG A 13 -18.05 13.66 1.75
C ARG A 13 -16.66 13.81 1.13
N LEU A 14 -15.76 14.52 1.81
CA LEU A 14 -14.35 14.61 1.42
C LEU A 14 -13.64 13.27 1.69
N ALA A 15 -14.02 12.54 2.73
CA ALA A 15 -13.42 11.25 3.04
C ALA A 15 -13.60 10.23 1.91
N GLU A 16 -14.68 10.26 1.13
CA GLU A 16 -14.85 9.32 0.01
C GLU A 16 -13.78 9.45 -1.09
N PRO A 17 -13.54 10.64 -1.68
CA PRO A 17 -12.42 10.84 -2.61
C PRO A 17 -11.05 10.48 -2.03
N HIS A 18 -10.79 10.88 -0.78
CA HIS A 18 -9.50 10.59 -0.14
C HIS A 18 -9.31 9.09 0.10
N ARG A 19 -10.34 8.39 0.62
CA ARG A 19 -10.30 6.92 0.80
C ARG A 19 -10.16 6.19 -0.53
N ARG A 20 -10.81 6.67 -1.59
CA ARG A 20 -10.62 6.10 -2.94
C ARG A 20 -9.19 6.27 -3.44
N LEU A 21 -8.58 7.43 -3.22
CA LEU A 21 -7.18 7.66 -3.56
C LEU A 21 -6.26 6.74 -2.75
N MET A 22 -6.47 6.64 -1.43
CA MET A 22 -5.72 5.73 -0.55
C MET A 22 -5.83 4.27 -1.01
N ALA A 23 -7.03 3.82 -1.37
CA ALA A 23 -7.24 2.48 -1.91
C ALA A 23 -6.55 2.29 -3.27
N ALA A 24 -6.56 3.30 -4.14
CA ALA A 24 -5.87 3.25 -5.42
C ALA A 24 -4.35 3.19 -5.25
N VAL A 25 -3.78 3.95 -4.32
CA VAL A 25 -2.35 3.90 -3.98
C VAL A 25 -1.98 2.53 -3.43
N LEU A 26 -2.75 2.01 -2.47
CA LEU A 26 -2.49 0.69 -1.90
C LEU A 26 -2.58 -0.41 -2.97
N LYS A 27 -3.57 -0.33 -3.87
CA LYS A 27 -3.70 -1.26 -5.00
C LYS A 27 -2.48 -1.19 -5.92
N ALA A 28 -2.03 0.02 -6.28
CA ALA A 28 -0.86 0.19 -7.15
C ALA A 28 0.40 -0.43 -6.54
N VAL A 29 0.62 -0.24 -5.22
CA VAL A 29 1.74 -0.86 -4.50
C VAL A 29 1.66 -2.39 -4.52
N VAL A 30 0.48 -2.98 -4.32
CA VAL A 30 0.28 -4.43 -4.39
C VAL A 30 0.54 -4.96 -5.80
N ASP A 31 0.05 -4.25 -6.83
CA ASP A 31 0.30 -4.59 -8.23
C ASP A 31 1.80 -4.53 -8.53
N ASP A 32 2.51 -3.48 -8.08
CA ASP A 32 3.97 -3.33 -8.24
C ASP A 32 4.76 -4.45 -7.53
N CYS A 33 4.33 -4.89 -6.35
CA CYS A 33 4.92 -6.05 -5.67
C CYS A 33 4.76 -7.32 -6.51
N ARG A 34 3.57 -7.58 -7.07
CA ARG A 34 3.29 -8.77 -7.90
C ARG A 34 4.06 -8.75 -9.21
N ASP A 35 4.04 -7.63 -9.93
CA ASP A 35 4.82 -7.43 -11.15
C ASP A 35 6.31 -7.63 -10.87
N SER A 36 6.77 -7.32 -9.66
CA SER A 36 8.15 -7.57 -9.26
C SER A 36 8.44 -9.06 -9.08
N VAL A 37 7.56 -9.81 -8.41
CA VAL A 37 7.68 -11.28 -8.28
C VAL A 37 7.65 -11.96 -9.65
N GLU A 38 6.70 -11.61 -10.50
CA GLU A 38 6.58 -12.19 -11.86
C GLU A 38 7.84 -11.93 -12.70
N ARG A 39 8.38 -10.71 -12.65
CA ARG A 39 9.64 -10.39 -13.33
C ARG A 39 10.82 -11.19 -12.79
N ARG A 40 10.92 -11.42 -11.46
CA ARG A 40 11.96 -12.28 -10.88
C ARG A 40 11.83 -13.72 -11.39
N ALA A 41 10.62 -14.27 -11.40
CA ALA A 41 10.36 -15.62 -11.89
C ALA A 41 10.71 -15.77 -13.38
N ALA A 42 10.38 -14.78 -14.22
CA ALA A 42 10.71 -14.77 -15.64
C ALA A 42 12.22 -14.64 -15.91
N LEU A 43 12.95 -13.97 -15.02
CA LEU A 43 14.40 -13.76 -15.08
C LEU A 43 15.18 -14.78 -14.25
N ALA A 44 14.55 -15.87 -13.79
CA ALA A 44 15.18 -16.93 -13.01
C ALA A 44 16.31 -17.61 -13.83
N GLY A 45 17.51 -17.00 -13.79
CA GLY A 45 18.66 -17.33 -14.62
C GLY A 45 19.59 -16.14 -14.89
N ASP A 46 19.11 -14.90 -14.76
CA ASP A 46 19.91 -13.67 -14.92
C ASP A 46 20.24 -13.05 -13.55
N VAL A 47 21.53 -13.07 -13.21
CA VAL A 47 22.07 -12.62 -11.90
C VAL A 47 22.02 -11.09 -11.74
N THR A 48 21.66 -10.35 -12.79
CA THR A 48 21.80 -8.90 -12.86
C THR A 48 20.54 -8.10 -12.50
N ALA A 49 19.44 -8.78 -12.14
CA ALA A 49 18.14 -8.15 -11.94
C ALA A 49 17.72 -7.72 -10.50
N PRO A 50 18.54 -7.28 -9.52
CA PRO A 50 17.98 -7.04 -8.17
C PRO A 50 17.35 -5.66 -7.90
N ARG A 51 17.75 -4.57 -8.55
CA ARG A 51 17.59 -3.24 -7.91
C ARG A 51 16.23 -2.54 -8.05
N LEU A 52 15.45 -2.82 -9.09
CA LEU A 52 14.16 -2.14 -9.34
C LEU A 52 12.97 -2.86 -8.70
N LEU A 53 13.22 -4.03 -8.10
CA LEU A 53 12.20 -4.93 -7.55
C LEU A 53 11.99 -4.70 -6.06
N ASP A 54 12.90 -3.96 -5.42
CA ASP A 54 12.91 -3.80 -3.96
C ASP A 54 12.13 -2.56 -3.50
N GLU A 55 11.92 -1.55 -4.34
CA GLU A 55 11.30 -0.27 -3.90
C GLU A 55 9.87 -0.44 -3.37
N ALA A 56 9.04 -1.26 -4.03
CA ALA A 56 7.68 -1.54 -3.57
C ALA A 56 7.68 -2.34 -2.26
N PHE A 57 8.56 -3.33 -2.15
CA PHE A 57 8.70 -4.12 -0.92
C PHE A 57 9.31 -3.31 0.23
N ASP A 58 10.26 -2.41 -0.04
CA ASP A 58 10.84 -1.47 0.92
C ASP A 58 9.77 -0.50 1.43
N TYR A 59 8.91 0.00 0.53
CA TYR A 59 7.77 0.83 0.91
C TYR A 59 6.79 0.06 1.82
N VAL A 60 6.44 -1.19 1.48
CA VAL A 60 5.56 -2.05 2.31
C VAL A 60 6.21 -2.42 3.65
N ALA A 61 7.53 -2.63 3.67
CA ALA A 61 8.30 -2.95 4.87
C ALA A 61 8.51 -1.75 5.80
N SER A 62 8.41 -0.52 5.27
CA SER A 62 8.52 0.70 6.04
C SER A 62 7.46 0.76 7.15
N THR A 63 7.89 1.17 8.32
CA THR A 63 7.04 1.44 9.50
C THR A 63 6.81 2.95 9.71
N ASP A 64 7.15 3.76 8.70
CA ASP A 64 6.90 5.19 8.74
C ASP A 64 5.40 5.47 8.96
N ARG A 65 5.12 6.43 9.83
CA ARG A 65 3.77 6.95 10.13
C ARG A 65 3.69 8.47 9.99
N VAL A 66 4.80 9.13 9.63
CA VAL A 66 4.88 10.58 9.44
C VAL A 66 4.25 10.97 8.10
N TRP A 67 4.51 10.20 7.04
CA TRP A 67 3.93 10.50 5.74
C TRP A 67 2.46 10.05 5.65
N PRO A 68 1.51 10.90 5.17
CA PRO A 68 0.09 10.56 5.12
C PRO A 68 -0.26 9.34 4.26
N PHE A 69 0.58 9.05 3.26
CA PHE A 69 0.45 7.89 2.38
C PHE A 69 1.52 6.84 2.69
N SER A 70 2.02 6.77 3.91
CA SER A 70 2.82 5.62 4.35
C SER A 70 1.95 4.36 4.39
N PHE A 71 2.57 3.19 4.20
CA PHE A 71 1.85 1.92 4.18
C PHE A 71 1.00 1.70 5.45
N GLU A 72 1.59 1.98 6.63
CA GLU A 72 0.89 1.92 7.93
C GLU A 72 -0.37 2.79 7.95
N ASN A 73 -0.25 4.05 7.51
CA ASN A 73 -1.37 4.99 7.51
C ASN A 73 -2.45 4.61 6.47
N LEU A 74 -2.06 4.03 5.33
CA LEU A 74 -3.01 3.52 4.34
C LEU A 74 -3.80 2.33 4.89
N CYS A 75 -3.12 1.37 5.51
CA CYS A 75 -3.78 0.22 6.14
C CYS A 75 -4.76 0.68 7.23
N ASP A 76 -4.33 1.56 8.13
CA ASP A 76 -5.17 2.09 9.20
C ASP A 76 -6.41 2.83 8.64
N ALA A 77 -6.22 3.70 7.65
CA ALA A 77 -7.31 4.48 7.04
C ALA A 77 -8.32 3.62 6.26
N LEU A 78 -7.88 2.48 5.73
CA LEU A 78 -8.72 1.53 5.00
C LEU A 78 -9.29 0.42 5.89
N GLY A 79 -8.90 0.35 7.17
CA GLY A 79 -9.33 -0.67 8.12
C GLY A 79 -8.72 -2.05 7.85
N MET A 80 -7.49 -2.08 7.32
CA MET A 80 -6.73 -3.29 7.02
C MET A 80 -5.64 -3.51 8.07
N ASP A 81 -5.33 -4.78 8.35
CA ASP A 81 -4.19 -5.16 9.19
C ASP A 81 -2.90 -5.16 8.34
N ALA A 82 -2.02 -4.21 8.62
CA ALA A 82 -0.74 -4.04 7.94
C ALA A 82 0.16 -5.28 8.03
N GLU A 83 0.19 -5.96 9.18
CA GLU A 83 1.01 -7.16 9.39
C GLU A 83 0.46 -8.37 8.64
N CYS A 84 -0.87 -8.48 8.56
CA CYS A 84 -1.51 -9.50 7.74
C CYS A 84 -1.15 -9.33 6.27
N LEU A 85 -1.29 -8.10 5.75
CA LEU A 85 -1.01 -7.80 4.34
C LEU A 85 0.48 -7.98 3.98
N ARG A 86 1.40 -7.58 4.87
CA ARG A 86 2.84 -7.86 4.71
C ARG A 86 3.13 -9.35 4.58
N ARG A 87 2.47 -10.17 5.41
CA ARG A 87 2.67 -11.62 5.41
C ARG A 87 2.20 -12.26 4.10
N GLU A 88 1.06 -11.80 3.59
CA GLU A 88 0.52 -12.25 2.30
C GLU A 88 1.50 -11.92 1.17
N LEU A 89 1.91 -10.66 1.04
CA LEU A 89 2.84 -10.22 -0.01
C LEU A 89 4.21 -10.91 0.05
N ARG A 90 4.74 -11.18 1.25
CA ARG A 90 5.99 -11.93 1.41
C ARG A 90 5.85 -13.41 1.07
N SER A 91 4.67 -14.00 1.28
CA SER A 91 4.43 -15.39 0.89
C SER A 91 4.42 -15.55 -0.63
N GLU A 92 3.93 -14.54 -1.36
CA GLU A 92 3.99 -14.47 -2.81
C GLU A 92 5.45 -14.30 -3.31
N GLU A 93 6.29 -13.57 -2.57
CA GLU A 93 7.72 -13.39 -2.91
C GLU A 93 8.55 -14.68 -2.83
N SER A 94 8.16 -15.62 -1.97
CA SER A 94 8.90 -16.88 -1.76
C SER A 94 8.56 -17.99 -2.76
N LEU A 95 7.59 -17.76 -3.66
CA LEU A 95 7.15 -18.70 -4.70
C LEU A 95 7.90 -18.49 -6.02
#